data_AF-A0A3D1BPF2-F1
#
_entry.id   AF-A0A3D1BPF2-F1
#
_cell.length_a   1.000
_cell.length_b   1.000
_cell.length_c   1.000
_cell.angle_alpha   90.00
_cell.angle_beta   90.00
_cell.angle_gamma   90.00
#
_symmetry.space_group_name_H-M   'P 1'
#
loop_
_entity.id
_entity.type
_entity.pdbx_description
1 polymer ?
#
loop_
_entity_poly.entity_id
_entity_poly.type
_entity_poly.pdbx_seq_one_letter_code
_entity_poly.pdbx_strand_id
1 'polypeptide(L)'
;MKTNRRNFLKTAAFAGAGAISAGSINSCKTSMNETELHHIKEMVDKEHSQGFNMCGYSAPPLDLVRVGFIGLGSRGSGAVRRMMNIDGTEIKALCDKRPAAVDNSSDDVLMFGFDKPELYSGDEN
;
A
#
# COMPACT_ATOMS: atom_id res chain seq x y z
N MET A 1 -8.61 9.38 -55.72
CA MET A 1 -8.75 10.37 -54.62
C MET A 1 -7.55 10.24 -53.69
N LYS A 2 -6.83 11.34 -53.39
CA LYS A 2 -5.74 11.30 -52.39
C LYS A 2 -6.36 11.08 -51.01
N THR A 3 -6.03 9.97 -50.36
CA THR A 3 -6.55 9.60 -49.04
C THR A 3 -5.84 10.42 -47.96
N ASN A 4 -6.55 11.37 -47.36
CA ASN A 4 -6.11 12.12 -46.19
C ASN A 4 -6.60 11.39 -44.93
N ARG A 5 -5.78 11.30 -43.87
CA ARG A 5 -6.14 10.65 -42.59
C ARG A 5 -7.50 11.11 -42.06
N ARG A 6 -7.82 12.39 -42.21
CA ARG A 6 -9.11 12.97 -41.79
C ARG A 6 -10.29 12.42 -42.61
N ASN A 7 -10.09 12.19 -43.91
CA ASN A 7 -11.12 11.61 -44.77
C ASN A 7 -11.30 10.12 -44.49
N PHE A 8 -10.22 9.39 -44.20
CA PHE A 8 -10.31 7.99 -43.77
C PHE A 8 -11.14 7.83 -42.49
N LEU A 9 -10.86 8.62 -41.45
CA LEU A 9 -11.62 8.56 -40.19
C LEU A 9 -13.09 8.92 -40.37
N LYS A 10 -13.40 9.92 -41.22
CA LYS A 10 -14.79 10.28 -41.53
C LYS A 10 -15.52 9.15 -42.27
N THR A 11 -14.87 8.54 -43.26
CA THR A 11 -15.46 7.42 -44.01
C THR A 11 -15.62 6.17 -43.12
N ALA A 12 -14.63 5.86 -42.28
CA ALA A 12 -14.70 4.75 -41.34
C ALA A 12 -15.78 4.96 -40.26
N ALA A 13 -15.93 6.17 -39.74
CA ALA A 13 -16.99 6.50 -38.77
C ALA A 13 -18.40 6.39 -39.41
N PHE A 14 -18.57 6.88 -40.63
CA PHE A 14 -19.85 6.79 -41.34
C PHE A 14 -20.22 5.35 -41.71
N ALA A 15 -19.23 4.55 -42.14
CA ALA A 15 -19.42 3.13 -42.43
C ALA A 15 -19.69 2.30 -41.15
N GLY A 16 -19.02 2.63 -40.05
CA GLY A 16 -19.19 1.96 -38.75
C GLY A 16 -20.53 2.29 -38.08
N ALA A 17 -21.06 3.50 -38.26
CA ALA A 17 -22.34 3.90 -37.70
C ALA A 17 -23.53 3.09 -38.28
N GLY A 18 -23.46 2.67 -39.55
CA GLY A 18 -24.47 1.82 -40.18
C GLY A 18 -24.53 0.39 -39.64
N ALA A 19 -23.45 -0.10 -39.02
CA ALA A 19 -23.39 -1.43 -38.43
C ALA A 19 -24.01 -1.49 -37.01
N ILE A 20 -24.27 -0.33 -36.38
CA ILE A 20 -24.83 -0.26 -35.01
C ILE A 20 -26.37 -0.18 -35.03
N SER A 21 -26.98 0.29 -36.12
CA SER A 21 -28.44 0.43 -36.25
C SER A 21 -29.19 -0.88 -36.55
N ALA A 22 -28.49 -1.91 -37.03
CA ALA A 22 -29.04 -3.27 -37.15
C ALA A 22 -28.72 -4.03 -35.86
N GLY A 23 -29.54 -3.81 -34.83
CA GLY A 23 -29.30 -4.26 -33.47
C GLY A 23 -28.82 -5.71 -33.36
N SER A 24 -27.63 -5.89 -32.78
CA SER A 24 -27.20 -7.04 -31.98
C SER A 24 -25.74 -6.89 -31.54
N ILE A 25 -25.41 -5.83 -30.78
CA ILE A 25 -24.25 -5.92 -29.88
C ILE A 25 -24.70 -6.64 -28.60
N ASN A 26 -24.84 -7.96 -28.67
CA ASN A 26 -25.01 -8.84 -27.51
C ASN A 26 -23.72 -8.93 -26.64
N SER A 27 -22.85 -7.91 -26.68
CA SER A 27 -21.56 -7.89 -25.99
C SER A 27 -21.68 -7.68 -24.48
N CYS A 28 -22.88 -7.38 -23.97
CA CYS A 28 -23.19 -7.37 -22.55
C CYS A 28 -24.25 -8.43 -22.24
N LYS A 29 -23.96 -9.69 -22.56
CA LYS A 29 -24.52 -10.80 -21.80
C LYS A 29 -23.50 -11.17 -20.73
N THR A 30 -23.65 -10.58 -19.54
CA THR A 30 -23.00 -11.11 -18.34
C THR A 30 -23.55 -12.52 -18.14
N SER A 31 -22.81 -13.52 -18.61
CA SER A 31 -22.97 -14.88 -18.13
C SER A 31 -22.66 -14.83 -16.64
N MET A 32 -23.71 -14.92 -15.83
CA MET A 32 -23.56 -15.14 -14.40
C MET A 32 -23.10 -16.60 -14.24
N ASN A 33 -21.79 -16.83 -14.46
CA ASN A 33 -21.17 -18.02 -13.91
C ASN A 33 -21.23 -17.84 -12.38
N GLU A 34 -22.03 -18.66 -11.71
CA GLU A 34 -21.97 -18.84 -10.26
C GLU A 34 -20.53 -19.20 -9.89
N THR A 35 -19.76 -18.17 -9.58
CA THR A 35 -18.43 -18.34 -9.02
C THR A 35 -18.68 -18.76 -7.58
N GLU A 36 -17.92 -19.71 -7.02
CA GLU A 36 -18.01 -20.21 -5.63
C GLU A 36 -17.64 -19.14 -4.57
N LEU A 37 -17.99 -17.87 -4.82
CA LEU A 37 -17.72 -16.69 -4.03
C LEU A 37 -19.00 -16.18 -3.36
N HIS A 38 -20.04 -17.02 -3.22
CA HIS A 38 -21.26 -16.67 -2.50
C HIS A 38 -20.97 -16.13 -1.09
N HIS A 39 -19.94 -16.68 -0.42
CA HIS A 39 -19.46 -16.20 0.86
C HIS A 39 -18.86 -14.78 0.80
N ILE A 40 -18.19 -14.39 -0.30
CA ILE A 40 -17.68 -13.02 -0.48
C ILE A 40 -18.85 -12.06 -0.62
N LYS A 41 -19.86 -12.42 -1.42
CA LYS A 41 -21.05 -11.59 -1.59
C LYS A 41 -21.82 -11.43 -0.27
N GLU A 42 -22.00 -12.52 0.47
CA GLU A 42 -22.61 -12.51 1.80
C GLU A 42 -21.85 -11.62 2.79
N MET A 43 -20.52 -11.67 2.79
CA MET A 43 -19.70 -10.81 3.66
C MET A 43 -19.74 -9.33 3.27
N VAL A 44 -19.88 -9.01 1.98
CA VAL A 44 -20.04 -7.63 1.49
C VAL A 44 -21.44 -7.09 1.83
N ASP A 45 -22.47 -7.91 1.66
CA ASP A 45 -23.86 -7.53 1.90
C ASP A 45 -24.21 -7.47 3.40
N LYS A 46 -23.32 -7.98 4.27
CA LYS A 46 -23.47 -7.91 5.72
C LYS A 46 -23.40 -6.46 6.20
N GLU A 47 -24.46 -6.00 6.86
CA GLU A 47 -24.43 -4.71 7.53
C GLU A 47 -23.54 -4.78 8.77
N HIS A 48 -22.57 -3.87 8.85
CA HIS A 48 -21.69 -3.70 9.99
C HIS A 48 -21.95 -2.33 10.60
N SER A 49 -22.30 -2.26 11.89
CA SER A 49 -22.34 -0.99 12.61
C SER A 49 -20.92 -0.53 12.90
N GLN A 50 -20.32 0.25 12.00
CA GLN A 50 -19.04 0.91 12.28
C GLN A 50 -19.26 2.09 13.23
N GLY A 51 -19.08 1.87 14.53
CA GLY A 51 -19.16 2.96 15.53
C GLY A 51 -18.02 3.97 15.40
N PHE A 52 -16.84 3.50 14.97
CA PHE A 52 -15.67 4.31 14.66
C PHE A 52 -14.83 3.58 13.60
N ASN A 53 -14.28 4.32 12.65
CA ASN A 53 -13.31 3.81 11.69
C ASN A 53 -12.14 4.78 11.55
N MET A 54 -11.01 4.31 11.01
CA MET A 54 -9.80 5.10 10.87
C MET A 54 -9.79 5.99 9.61
N CYS A 55 -10.89 6.02 8.83
CA CYS A 55 -10.95 6.83 7.62
C CYS A 55 -11.00 8.31 7.99
N GLY A 56 -9.96 9.06 7.59
CA GLY A 56 -9.83 10.47 7.96
C GLY A 56 -9.43 10.71 9.43
N TYR A 57 -9.11 9.65 10.19
CA TYR A 57 -8.61 9.81 11.55
C TYR A 57 -7.25 10.51 11.53
N SER A 58 -7.14 11.56 12.34
CA SER A 58 -5.91 12.29 12.59
C SER A 58 -5.59 12.16 14.07
N ALA A 59 -4.48 11.49 14.38
CA ALA A 59 -4.00 11.42 15.76
C ALA A 59 -3.56 12.81 16.23
N PRO A 60 -3.63 13.12 17.54
CA PRO A 60 -3.04 14.33 18.08
C PRO A 60 -1.56 14.46 17.65
N PRO A 61 -1.10 15.68 17.31
CA PRO A 61 0.28 15.87 16.88
C PRO A 61 1.25 15.52 18.00
N LEU A 62 2.40 14.96 17.61
CA LEU A 62 3.51 14.67 18.50
C LEU A 62 4.68 15.57 18.09
N ASP A 63 5.17 16.40 19.01
CA ASP A 63 6.34 17.24 18.76
C ASP A 63 7.61 16.40 18.53
N LEU A 64 7.70 15.26 19.23
CA LEU A 64 8.78 14.29 19.10
C LEU A 64 8.20 12.87 18.96
N VAL A 65 8.49 12.23 17.84
CA VAL A 65 8.07 10.86 17.54
C VAL A 65 9.14 9.89 18.01
N ARG A 66 8.90 9.26 19.16
CA ARG A 66 9.75 8.19 19.70
C ARG A 66 9.42 6.85 19.05
N VAL A 67 10.40 6.25 18.40
CA VAL A 67 10.22 5.05 17.57
C VAL A 67 10.97 3.86 18.18
N GLY A 68 10.28 2.73 18.27
CA GLY A 68 10.89 1.43 18.53
C GLY A 68 10.78 0.54 17.28
N PHE A 69 11.82 -0.23 16.98
CA PHE A 69 11.82 -1.18 15.87
C PHE A 69 11.80 -2.61 16.36
N ILE A 70 10.87 -3.41 15.84
CA ILE A 70 10.80 -4.86 16.05
C ILE A 70 11.03 -5.55 14.71
N GLY A 71 12.11 -6.32 14.63
CA GLY A 71 12.60 -6.94 13.41
C GLY A 71 13.54 -6.01 12.64
N LEU A 72 14.82 -6.37 12.62
CA LEU A 72 15.94 -5.64 12.02
C LEU A 72 16.57 -6.46 10.89
N GLY A 73 15.71 -7.09 10.08
CA GLY A 73 16.10 -7.69 8.80
C GLY A 73 16.52 -6.63 7.76
N SER A 74 16.59 -7.03 6.49
CA SER A 74 16.94 -6.13 5.38
C SER A 74 16.02 -4.92 5.25
N ARG A 75 14.74 -5.07 5.63
CA ARG A 75 13.75 -3.98 5.62
C ARG A 75 13.77 -3.14 6.89
N GLY A 76 13.94 -3.78 8.04
CA GLY A 76 13.95 -3.13 9.35
C GLY A 76 15.13 -2.20 9.52
N SER A 77 16.35 -2.68 9.27
CA SER A 77 17.57 -1.85 9.29
C SER A 77 17.49 -0.67 8.31
N GLY A 78 16.96 -0.89 7.10
CA GLY A 78 16.69 0.18 6.16
C GLY A 78 15.60 1.16 6.62
N ALA A 79 14.70 0.77 7.52
CA ALA A 79 13.71 1.65 8.13
C ALA A 79 14.32 2.51 9.24
N VAL A 80 15.19 1.93 10.08
CA VAL A 80 15.97 2.67 11.09
C VAL A 80 16.70 3.84 10.43
N ARG A 81 17.47 3.56 9.37
CA ARG A 81 18.21 4.59 8.62
C ARG A 81 17.33 5.69 8.05
N ARG A 82 16.17 5.35 7.49
CA ARG A 82 15.23 6.34 6.95
C ARG A 82 14.65 7.23 8.03
N MET A 83 14.28 6.66 9.18
CA MET A 83 13.71 7.44 10.28
C MET A 83 14.72 8.45 10.85
N MET A 84 15.99 8.08 10.95
CA MET A 84 17.05 9.01 11.42
C MET A 84 17.27 10.24 10.52
N ASN A 85 16.76 10.22 9.28
CA ASN A 85 16.82 11.38 8.37
C ASN A 85 15.58 12.28 8.48
N ILE A 86 14.66 12.01 9.42
CA ILE A 86 13.44 12.78 9.64
C ILE A 86 13.57 13.55 10.94
N ASP A 87 13.49 14.87 10.85
CA ASP A 87 13.49 15.76 12.01
C ASP A 87 12.31 15.46 12.95
N GLY A 88 12.53 15.63 14.25
CA GLY A 88 11.50 15.34 15.26
C GLY A 88 11.24 13.84 15.46
N THR A 89 12.20 12.98 15.10
CA THR A 89 12.16 11.55 15.45
C THR A 89 13.29 11.19 16.42
N GLU A 90 13.05 10.20 17.28
CA GLU A 90 14.06 9.67 18.20
C GLU A 90 13.94 8.14 18.24
N ILE A 91 15.04 7.43 17.99
CA ILE A 91 15.05 5.96 18.05
C ILE A 91 15.29 5.54 19.50
N LYS A 92 14.25 5.03 20.17
CA LYS A 92 14.32 4.63 21.59
C LYS A 92 14.71 3.18 21.80
N ALA A 93 14.29 2.29 20.91
CA ALA A 93 14.44 0.85 21.12
C ALA A 93 14.67 0.09 19.81
N LEU A 94 15.51 -0.94 19.88
CA LEU A 94 15.83 -1.85 18.80
C LEU A 94 15.65 -3.30 19.28
N CYS A 95 14.84 -4.07 18.55
CA CYS A 95 14.54 -5.46 18.89
C CYS A 95 14.68 -6.37 17.66
N ASP A 96 15.49 -7.43 17.77
CA ASP A 96 15.55 -8.53 16.80
C ASP A 96 16.03 -9.80 17.52
N LYS A 97 15.55 -10.97 17.09
CA LYS A 97 16.00 -12.27 17.62
C LYS A 97 17.50 -12.45 17.50
N ARG A 98 18.11 -11.91 16.44
CA ARG A 98 19.54 -11.99 16.16
C ARG A 98 20.27 -10.82 16.82
N PRO A 99 21.12 -11.05 17.83
CA PRO A 99 21.87 -9.97 18.50
C PRO A 99 22.67 -9.11 17.52
N ALA A 100 23.33 -9.74 16.54
CA ALA A 100 24.09 -9.04 15.51
C ALA A 100 23.26 -8.03 14.70
N ALA A 101 21.95 -8.27 14.50
CA ALA A 101 21.09 -7.32 13.78
C ALA A 101 20.77 -6.07 14.63
N VAL A 102 20.65 -6.27 15.94
CA VAL A 102 20.46 -5.20 16.94
C VAL A 102 21.71 -4.36 17.06
N ASP A 103 22.87 -5.00 17.22
CA ASP A 103 24.16 -4.32 17.35
C ASP A 103 24.48 -3.47 16.10
N ASN A 104 24.37 -4.07 14.90
CA ASN A 104 24.60 -3.33 13.65
C ASN A 104 23.67 -2.11 13.49
N SER A 105 22.41 -2.25 13.90
CA SER A 105 21.45 -1.13 13.82
C SER A 105 21.71 -0.09 14.92
N SER A 106 22.21 -0.50 16.09
CA SER A 106 22.64 0.42 17.16
C SER A 106 23.85 1.23 16.73
N ASP A 107 24.81 0.61 16.04
CA ASP A 107 25.99 1.30 15.52
C ASP A 107 25.62 2.37 14.48
N ASP A 108 24.66 2.06 13.59
CA ASP A 108 24.10 3.04 12.66
C ASP A 108 23.46 4.23 13.40
N VAL A 109 22.73 3.96 14.49
CA VAL A 109 22.06 5.01 15.30
C VAL A 109 23.08 5.93 15.96
N LEU A 110 24.13 5.36 16.56
CA LEU A 110 25.21 6.12 17.16
C LEU A 110 26.01 6.92 16.13
N MET A 111 26.26 6.34 14.94
CA MET A 111 26.96 7.02 13.85
C MET A 111 26.21 8.25 13.34
N PHE A 112 24.88 8.23 13.36
CA PHE A 112 24.04 9.38 13.02
C PHE A 112 23.94 10.43 14.13
N GLY A 113 24.57 10.21 15.29
CA GLY A 113 24.61 11.16 16.40
C GLY A 113 23.38 11.12 17.32
N PHE A 114 22.56 10.08 17.22
CA PHE A 114 21.46 9.85 18.14
C PHE A 114 21.95 9.20 19.45
N ASP A 115 21.15 9.36 20.51
CA ASP A 115 21.39 8.66 21.77
C ASP A 115 21.30 7.14 21.60
N LYS A 116 22.02 6.40 22.45
CA LYS A 116 22.02 4.94 22.42
C LYS A 116 20.61 4.40 22.70
N PRO A 117 20.01 3.60 21.78
CA PRO A 117 18.71 3.01 22.01
C PRO A 117 18.80 1.82 22.98
N GLU A 118 17.67 1.48 23.60
CA GLU A 118 17.53 0.24 24.36
C GLU A 118 17.54 -0.97 23.42
N LEU A 119 18.35 -1.98 23.75
CA LEU A 119 18.63 -3.11 22.89
C LEU A 119 17.96 -4.37 23.45
N TYR A 120 17.15 -5.03 22.64
CA TYR A 120 16.46 -6.27 22.97
C TYR A 120 16.82 -7.36 21.96
N SER A 121 17.35 -8.49 22.43
CA SER A 121 17.67 -9.63 21.56
C SER A 121 17.51 -10.96 22.29
N GLY A 122 17.45 -12.05 21.51
CA GLY A 122 17.17 -13.39 22.01
C GLY A 122 15.79 -13.89 21.58
N ASP A 123 15.52 -15.16 21.92
CA ASP A 123 14.29 -15.84 21.51
C ASP A 123 13.19 -15.81 22.58
N GLU A 124 13.47 -15.35 23.79
CA GLU A 124 12.54 -15.41 24.92
C GLU A 124 12.68 -14.19 25.84
N ASN A 125 11.55 -13.53 26.12
CA ASN A 125 11.32 -12.90 27.42
C ASN A 125 10.80 -13.98 28.37
#